data_AF-A0A1M3LZS1-F1
#
_entry.id   AF-A0A1M3LZS1-F1
#
_cell.length_a   1.000
_cell.length_b   1.000
_cell.length_c   1.000
_cell.angle_alpha   90.00
_cell.angle_beta   90.00
_cell.angle_gamma   90.00
#
_symmetry.space_group_name_H-M   'P 1'
#
loop_
_entity.id
_entity.type
_entity.pdbx_description
1 polymer ?
#
loop_
_entity_poly.entity_id
_entity_poly.type
_entity_poly.pdbx_seq_one_letter_code
_entity_poly.pdbx_strand_id
1 'polypeptide(L)'
;MTDPATDFDRLRATLAGIEDPVELMEQSYVALTQLLRRTDERPLLDQLSIMLGEVVGDLPFDAPEQVLRQQTRLAAVDCLTILEAAGEKRQPRLLTDPRQRELAALQLAEFKPAEQAEPSSRDTDLEYSLPPHLAHLLKHMEYFEPEPPAGKNYDSFDGLCLGALQHRMDCVLAFFQKTNPTVNRPIPPPCLLSPVFAQRLKDAVGQLIYPKIRASRQIRLLASNIDVATTTTESFWQNINDSMGRLLQLTWQSAWNDLYLIAEMRDNERVWKVKPETKALRDMLAPPNPGAYDLPHVGNAEIALFQSLLSVDQDWWPILATFWRGCHSLYEQEWDPRVFQQQAREGALRDWLLKEFTNLPEPWHDFIILMAHRVFPRLGVRFLDRFAYNLGTSEESRRNRMPVLMRYIDLAHAHPGMREQEARDEEQWRSQVKALSNFLKGVSFATGASAD
;
A
#
# COMPACT_ATOMS: atom_id res chain seq x y z
N MET A 1 10.18 7.75 -39.20
CA MET A 1 9.20 7.15 -38.28
C MET A 1 8.27 6.33 -39.15
N THR A 2 8.27 5.01 -38.98
CA THR A 2 7.33 4.11 -39.66
C THR A 2 5.91 4.50 -39.26
N ASP A 3 4.99 4.41 -40.20
CA ASP A 3 3.59 4.74 -39.99
C ASP A 3 2.97 3.71 -39.01
N PRO A 4 2.35 4.12 -37.89
CA PRO A 4 1.81 3.22 -36.87
C PRO A 4 0.79 2.21 -37.43
N ALA A 5 0.12 2.53 -38.54
CA ALA A 5 -0.75 1.59 -39.23
C ALA A 5 0.04 0.39 -39.81
N THR A 6 1.24 0.64 -40.34
CA THR A 6 2.08 -0.41 -40.95
C THR A 6 2.72 -1.35 -39.91
N ASP A 7 2.91 -0.87 -38.68
CA ASP A 7 3.46 -1.68 -37.59
C ASP A 7 2.39 -2.61 -36.98
N PHE A 8 1.12 -2.19 -36.94
CA PHE A 8 0.02 -3.03 -36.45
C PHE A 8 -0.36 -4.16 -37.43
N ASP A 9 -0.35 -3.89 -38.73
CA ASP A 9 -0.61 -4.93 -39.74
C ASP A 9 0.46 -6.03 -39.76
N ARG A 10 1.73 -5.66 -39.48
CA ARG A 10 2.81 -6.64 -39.30
C ARG A 10 2.59 -7.51 -38.06
N LEU A 11 2.18 -6.89 -36.97
CA LEU A 11 1.89 -7.57 -35.71
C LEU A 11 0.69 -8.53 -35.85
N ARG A 12 -0.34 -8.12 -36.60
CA ARG A 12 -1.47 -8.99 -36.97
C ARG A 12 -1.02 -10.20 -37.79
N ALA A 13 -0.16 -10.00 -38.79
CA ALA A 13 0.39 -11.10 -39.58
C ALA A 13 1.28 -12.05 -38.76
N THR A 14 2.04 -11.52 -37.80
CA THR A 14 2.89 -12.31 -36.90
C THR A 14 2.05 -13.17 -35.96
N LEU A 15 1.10 -12.58 -35.21
CA LEU A 15 0.31 -13.33 -34.23
C LEU A 15 -0.62 -14.37 -34.87
N ALA A 16 -1.17 -14.09 -36.06
CA ALA A 16 -2.03 -15.04 -36.78
C ALA A 16 -1.30 -16.31 -37.26
N GLY A 17 0.04 -16.27 -37.34
CA GLY A 17 0.88 -17.40 -37.76
C GLY A 17 1.38 -18.28 -36.62
N ILE A 18 1.13 -17.91 -35.36
CA ILE A 18 1.66 -18.63 -34.19
C ILE A 18 0.76 -19.83 -33.89
N GLU A 19 1.37 -21.02 -33.84
CA GLU A 19 0.69 -22.27 -33.49
C GLU A 19 1.02 -22.76 -32.07
N ASP A 20 2.06 -22.19 -31.45
CA ASP A 20 2.50 -22.53 -30.10
C ASP A 20 1.90 -21.57 -29.05
N PRO A 21 1.19 -22.07 -28.02
CA PRO A 21 0.59 -21.23 -26.98
C PRO A 21 1.60 -20.35 -26.20
N VAL A 22 2.82 -20.85 -25.98
CA VAL A 22 3.84 -20.12 -25.21
C VAL A 22 4.39 -18.97 -26.04
N GLU A 23 4.72 -19.22 -27.30
CA GLU A 23 5.12 -18.20 -28.25
C GLU A 23 4.00 -17.15 -28.44
N LEU A 24 2.73 -17.56 -28.47
CA LEU A 24 1.59 -16.64 -28.61
C LEU A 24 1.51 -15.68 -27.42
N MET A 25 1.70 -16.21 -26.19
CA MET A 25 1.73 -15.40 -24.98
C MET A 25 2.87 -14.39 -25.01
N GLU A 26 4.10 -14.85 -25.25
CA GLU A 26 5.30 -14.00 -25.27
C GLU A 26 5.17 -12.87 -26.29
N GLN A 27 4.75 -13.17 -27.51
CA GLN A 27 4.61 -12.17 -28.57
C GLN A 27 3.47 -11.18 -28.28
N SER A 28 2.37 -11.64 -27.68
CA SER A 28 1.25 -10.77 -27.28
C SER A 28 1.63 -9.80 -26.15
N TYR A 29 2.43 -10.26 -25.18
CA TYR A 29 2.96 -9.40 -24.11
C TYR A 29 3.96 -8.37 -24.61
N VAL A 30 4.86 -8.77 -25.51
CA VAL A 30 5.81 -7.86 -26.16
C VAL A 30 5.05 -6.79 -26.95
N ALA A 31 4.05 -7.20 -27.73
CA ALA A 31 3.16 -6.31 -28.47
C ALA A 31 2.48 -5.29 -27.56
N LEU A 32 1.84 -5.75 -26.47
CA LEU A 32 1.13 -4.90 -25.52
C LEU A 32 2.06 -3.87 -24.87
N THR A 33 3.24 -4.31 -24.41
CA THR A 33 4.24 -3.44 -23.79
C THR A 33 4.78 -2.40 -24.78
N GLN A 34 4.89 -2.76 -26.07
CA GLN A 34 5.31 -1.83 -27.11
C GLN A 34 4.24 -0.80 -27.46
N LEU A 35 2.95 -1.15 -27.33
CA LEU A 35 1.82 -0.23 -27.54
C LEU A 35 1.67 0.75 -26.37
N LEU A 36 1.83 0.27 -25.13
CA LEU A 36 1.58 1.01 -23.88
C LEU A 36 2.87 1.35 -23.13
N ARG A 37 3.76 2.13 -23.77
CA ARG A 37 5.09 2.44 -23.21
C ARG A 37 5.08 3.54 -22.15
N ARG A 38 3.97 4.25 -21.93
CA ARG A 38 3.98 5.42 -21.04
C ARG A 38 3.69 5.03 -19.60
N THR A 39 4.21 5.82 -18.67
CA THR A 39 4.08 5.59 -17.22
C THR A 39 2.65 5.76 -16.72
N ASP A 40 1.85 6.61 -17.34
CA ASP A 40 0.42 6.82 -17.07
C ASP A 40 -0.47 5.71 -17.65
N GLU A 41 0.05 4.91 -18.59
CA GLU A 41 -0.65 3.76 -19.19
C GLU A 41 -0.48 2.47 -18.36
N ARG A 42 0.22 2.52 -17.22
CA ARG A 42 0.53 1.33 -16.39
C ARG A 42 -0.71 0.57 -15.89
N PRO A 43 -1.77 1.22 -15.37
CA PRO A 43 -2.96 0.51 -14.95
C PRO A 43 -3.67 -0.20 -16.11
N LEU A 44 -3.66 0.41 -17.30
CA LEU A 44 -4.22 -0.17 -18.52
C LEU A 44 -3.38 -1.36 -19.01
N LEU A 45 -2.04 -1.24 -18.94
CA LEU A 45 -1.12 -2.34 -19.24
C LEU A 45 -1.36 -3.54 -18.32
N ASP A 46 -1.50 -3.31 -17.02
CA ASP A 46 -1.71 -4.39 -16.04
C ASP A 46 -3.09 -5.05 -16.25
N GLN A 47 -4.14 -4.27 -16.54
CA GLN A 47 -5.47 -4.80 -16.86
C GLN A 47 -5.47 -5.67 -18.13
N LEU A 48 -4.88 -5.18 -19.22
CA LEU A 48 -4.87 -5.91 -20.50
C LEU A 48 -3.92 -7.11 -20.46
N SER A 49 -2.88 -7.06 -19.63
CA SER A 49 -2.00 -8.22 -19.35
C SER A 49 -2.78 -9.36 -18.72
N ILE A 50 -3.66 -9.07 -17.75
CA ILE A 50 -4.53 -10.08 -17.12
C ILE A 50 -5.43 -10.72 -18.18
N MET A 51 -6.08 -9.90 -19.02
CA MET A 51 -6.97 -10.41 -20.08
C MET A 51 -6.22 -11.30 -21.09
N LEU A 52 -5.00 -10.93 -21.49
CA LEU A 52 -4.16 -11.79 -22.35
C LEU A 52 -3.80 -13.11 -21.64
N GLY A 53 -3.51 -13.05 -20.35
CA GLY A 53 -3.22 -14.23 -19.53
C GLY A 53 -4.41 -15.18 -19.42
N GLU A 54 -5.63 -14.66 -19.31
CA GLU A 54 -6.87 -15.45 -19.29
C GLU A 54 -7.12 -16.15 -20.63
N VAL A 55 -7.02 -15.41 -21.75
CA VAL A 55 -7.22 -15.97 -23.10
C VAL A 55 -6.26 -17.12 -23.41
N VAL A 56 -4.97 -16.98 -23.06
CA VAL A 56 -4.00 -18.06 -23.26
C VAL A 56 -4.13 -19.15 -22.18
N GLY A 57 -4.49 -18.77 -20.96
CA GLY A 57 -4.64 -19.68 -19.82
C GLY A 57 -5.79 -20.69 -20.00
N ASP A 58 -6.82 -20.31 -20.76
CA ASP A 58 -7.97 -21.18 -21.09
C ASP A 58 -7.65 -22.24 -22.18
N LEU A 59 -6.43 -22.23 -22.74
CA LEU A 59 -6.04 -23.22 -23.74
C LEU A 59 -5.90 -24.63 -23.12
N PRO A 60 -6.46 -25.67 -23.75
CA PRO A 60 -6.41 -27.02 -23.22
C PRO A 60 -5.06 -27.68 -23.56
N PHE A 61 -4.03 -27.41 -22.77
CA PHE A 61 -2.66 -27.91 -22.99
C PHE A 61 -2.54 -29.45 -23.10
N ASP A 62 -3.48 -30.19 -22.52
CA ASP A 62 -3.54 -31.65 -22.57
C ASP A 62 -4.30 -32.20 -23.80
N ALA A 63 -4.84 -31.33 -24.66
CA ALA A 63 -5.58 -31.74 -25.85
C ALA A 63 -4.65 -32.29 -26.95
N PRO A 64 -5.18 -33.11 -27.87
CA PRO A 64 -4.43 -33.54 -29.05
C PRO A 64 -3.88 -32.34 -29.84
N GLU A 65 -2.67 -32.47 -30.39
CA GLU A 65 -1.93 -31.39 -31.04
C GLU A 65 -2.74 -30.61 -32.09
N GLN A 66 -3.57 -31.29 -32.88
CA GLN A 66 -4.44 -30.64 -33.86
C GLN A 66 -5.50 -29.74 -33.23
N VAL A 67 -6.07 -30.17 -32.10
CA VAL A 67 -7.07 -29.41 -31.35
C VAL A 67 -6.40 -28.23 -30.65
N LEU A 68 -5.22 -28.45 -30.05
CA LEU A 68 -4.45 -27.38 -29.42
C LEU A 68 -4.10 -26.29 -30.45
N ARG A 69 -3.55 -26.65 -31.61
CA ARG A 69 -3.23 -25.69 -32.68
C ARG A 69 -4.47 -24.91 -33.17
N GLN A 70 -5.62 -25.57 -33.28
CA GLN A 70 -6.87 -24.90 -33.66
C GLN A 70 -7.31 -23.89 -32.59
N GLN A 71 -7.22 -24.26 -31.30
CA GLN A 71 -7.56 -23.38 -30.18
C GLN A 71 -6.55 -22.22 -30.05
N THR A 72 -5.26 -22.46 -30.25
CA THR A 72 -4.23 -21.40 -30.27
C THR A 72 -4.52 -20.35 -31.34
N ARG A 73 -4.98 -20.76 -32.53
CA ARG A 73 -5.37 -19.81 -33.60
C ARG A 73 -6.60 -18.98 -33.24
N LEU A 74 -7.55 -19.52 -32.47
CA LEU A 74 -8.70 -18.77 -31.97
C LEU A 74 -8.26 -17.78 -30.89
N ALA A 75 -7.45 -18.23 -29.92
CA ALA A 75 -6.87 -17.37 -28.89
C ALA A 75 -6.04 -16.23 -29.50
N ALA A 76 -5.34 -16.46 -30.62
CA ALA A 76 -4.60 -15.42 -31.33
C ALA A 76 -5.51 -14.29 -31.86
N VAL A 77 -6.74 -14.61 -32.29
CA VAL A 77 -7.74 -13.62 -32.71
C VAL A 77 -8.24 -12.79 -31.53
N ASP A 78 -8.44 -13.43 -30.38
CA ASP A 78 -8.87 -12.75 -29.14
C ASP A 78 -7.74 -11.85 -28.60
N CYS A 79 -6.50 -12.32 -28.60
CA CYS A 79 -5.32 -11.51 -28.28
C CYS A 79 -5.20 -10.29 -29.20
N LEU A 80 -5.45 -10.44 -30.51
CA LEU A 80 -5.45 -9.32 -31.45
C LEU A 80 -6.56 -8.30 -31.13
N THR A 81 -7.75 -8.76 -30.77
CA THR A 81 -8.87 -7.88 -30.37
C THR A 81 -8.52 -7.05 -29.13
N ILE A 82 -7.84 -7.65 -28.15
CA ILE A 82 -7.34 -6.96 -26.95
C ILE A 82 -6.30 -5.91 -27.33
N LEU A 83 -5.37 -6.23 -28.23
CA LEU A 83 -4.32 -5.31 -28.70
C LEU A 83 -4.87 -4.17 -29.56
N GLU A 84 -5.93 -4.40 -30.33
CA GLU A 84 -6.67 -3.37 -31.07
C GLU A 84 -7.33 -2.38 -30.10
N ALA A 85 -8.05 -2.89 -29.10
CA ALA A 85 -8.65 -2.06 -28.06
C ALA A 85 -7.60 -1.27 -27.28
N ALA A 86 -6.40 -1.84 -27.05
CA ALA A 86 -5.27 -1.12 -26.45
C ALA A 86 -4.79 0.02 -27.35
N GLY A 87 -4.70 -0.22 -28.66
CA GLY A 87 -4.33 0.76 -29.68
C GLY A 87 -5.33 1.91 -29.80
N GLU A 88 -6.63 1.63 -29.69
CA GLU A 88 -7.70 2.64 -29.73
C GLU A 88 -7.77 3.49 -28.45
N LYS A 89 -7.60 2.85 -27.27
CA LYS A 89 -7.58 3.55 -25.98
C LYS A 89 -6.34 4.42 -25.78
N ARG A 90 -5.29 4.19 -26.56
CA ARG A 90 -4.10 5.04 -26.62
C ARG A 90 -4.48 6.39 -27.24
N GLN A 91 -4.79 7.39 -26.41
CA GLN A 91 -5.19 8.72 -26.87
C GLN A 91 -4.20 9.30 -27.91
N PRO A 92 -4.68 9.84 -29.06
CA PRO A 92 -3.81 10.48 -30.03
C PRO A 92 -3.13 11.71 -29.43
N ARG A 93 -1.88 11.97 -29.86
CA ARG A 93 -0.92 12.99 -29.34
C ARG A 93 -1.35 14.47 -29.39
N LEU A 94 -2.63 14.83 -29.45
CA LEU A 94 -3.06 16.21 -29.71
C LEU A 94 -3.90 16.77 -28.57
N LEU A 95 -3.28 17.25 -27.50
CA LEU A 95 -3.90 18.22 -26.58
C LEU A 95 -2.84 19.15 -25.96
N THR A 96 -2.33 20.07 -26.78
CA THR A 96 -1.52 21.23 -26.35
C THR A 96 -2.35 22.48 -26.06
N ASP A 97 -3.69 22.40 -26.10
CA ASP A 97 -4.56 23.55 -25.87
C ASP A 97 -5.13 23.54 -24.43
N PRO A 98 -4.74 24.51 -23.57
CA PRO A 98 -5.21 24.60 -22.18
C PRO A 98 -6.74 24.78 -22.08
N ARG A 99 -7.42 25.31 -23.11
CA ARG A 99 -8.90 25.42 -23.09
C ARG A 99 -9.61 24.08 -23.21
N GLN A 100 -8.98 23.08 -23.85
CA GLN A 100 -9.54 21.72 -23.91
C GLN A 100 -9.23 20.92 -22.64
N ARG A 101 -8.16 21.25 -21.89
CA ARG A 101 -7.98 20.74 -20.52
C ARG A 101 -9.03 21.28 -19.57
N GLU A 102 -9.41 22.55 -19.73
CA GLU A 102 -10.48 23.18 -18.95
C GLU A 102 -11.85 22.60 -19.34
N LEU A 103 -12.10 22.34 -20.62
CA LEU A 103 -13.29 21.62 -21.08
C LEU A 103 -13.30 20.13 -20.68
N ALA A 104 -12.15 19.44 -20.65
CA ALA A 104 -12.03 18.08 -20.16
C ALA A 104 -12.16 18.01 -18.63
N ALA A 105 -11.66 19.02 -17.91
CA ALA A 105 -11.87 19.19 -16.47
C ALA A 105 -13.32 19.54 -16.14
N LEU A 106 -14.01 20.31 -16.99
CA LEU A 106 -15.44 20.57 -16.90
C LEU A 106 -16.28 19.34 -17.30
N GLN A 107 -15.83 18.53 -18.27
CA GLN A 107 -16.45 17.24 -18.59
C GLN A 107 -16.16 16.18 -17.52
N LEU A 108 -15.01 16.24 -16.83
CA LEU A 108 -14.72 15.44 -15.64
C LEU A 108 -15.45 15.94 -14.39
N ALA A 109 -15.82 17.22 -14.33
CA ALA A 109 -16.70 17.78 -13.31
C ALA A 109 -18.19 17.53 -13.61
N GLU A 110 -18.57 17.34 -14.88
CA GLU A 110 -19.88 16.84 -15.32
C GLU A 110 -19.96 15.30 -15.37
N PHE A 111 -18.84 14.60 -15.22
CA PHE A 111 -18.85 13.23 -14.72
C PHE A 111 -19.27 13.29 -13.25
N LYS A 112 -20.59 13.29 -13.06
CA LYS A 112 -21.18 12.73 -11.85
C LYS A 112 -20.38 11.46 -11.54
N PRO A 113 -19.84 11.29 -10.32
CA PRO A 113 -19.38 9.98 -9.93
C PRO A 113 -20.54 9.03 -10.21
N ALA A 114 -20.24 7.81 -10.62
CA ALA A 114 -21.24 6.76 -10.71
C ALA A 114 -21.84 6.46 -9.30
N GLU A 115 -22.62 7.38 -8.76
CA GLU A 115 -23.91 7.07 -8.17
C GLU A 115 -24.73 6.47 -9.32
N GLN A 116 -25.16 5.23 -9.16
CA GLN A 116 -25.63 4.30 -10.20
C GLN A 116 -24.53 3.41 -10.81
N ALA A 117 -23.56 2.97 -10.01
CA ALA A 117 -23.69 1.55 -9.70
C ALA A 117 -24.99 1.45 -8.90
N GLU A 118 -25.99 0.71 -9.41
CA GLU A 118 -27.03 0.23 -8.51
C GLU A 118 -26.34 -0.25 -7.23
N PRO A 119 -26.92 -0.04 -6.04
CA PRO A 119 -26.41 -0.66 -4.84
C PRO A 119 -26.40 -2.16 -5.11
N SER A 120 -25.27 -2.69 -5.57
CA SER A 120 -25.03 -4.11 -5.66
C SER A 120 -24.98 -4.54 -4.20
N SER A 121 -26.15 -4.79 -3.64
CA SER A 121 -26.33 -5.61 -2.45
C SER A 121 -25.36 -5.32 -1.29
N ARG A 122 -24.95 -4.06 -1.08
CA ARG A 122 -24.12 -3.68 0.09
C ARG A 122 -24.88 -3.84 1.43
N ASP A 123 -26.17 -4.17 1.36
CA ASP A 123 -27.07 -4.38 2.48
C ASP A 123 -27.97 -5.62 2.31
N THR A 124 -27.65 -6.55 1.40
CA THR A 124 -28.17 -7.91 1.59
C THR A 124 -27.05 -8.72 2.22
N ASP A 125 -26.79 -8.43 3.49
CA ASP A 125 -26.51 -9.51 4.42
C ASP A 125 -27.58 -10.56 4.11
N LEU A 126 -27.17 -11.68 3.52
CA LEU A 126 -28.07 -12.81 3.35
C LEU A 126 -28.60 -13.09 4.76
N GLU A 127 -29.87 -12.75 5.01
CA GLU A 127 -30.57 -12.98 6.27
C GLU A 127 -30.76 -14.49 6.42
N TYR A 128 -29.67 -15.19 6.70
CA TYR A 128 -29.74 -16.48 7.31
C TYR A 128 -30.28 -16.23 8.72
N SER A 129 -31.29 -17.00 9.13
CA SER A 129 -31.65 -17.15 10.54
C SER A 129 -30.52 -17.91 11.25
N LEU A 130 -29.35 -17.29 11.35
CA LEU A 130 -28.19 -17.83 12.04
C LEU A 130 -28.40 -17.72 13.54
N PRO A 131 -27.95 -18.71 14.31
CA PRO A 131 -27.79 -18.55 15.73
C PRO A 131 -27.00 -17.26 16.04
N PRO A 132 -27.41 -16.45 17.04
CA PRO A 132 -26.76 -15.17 17.34
C PRO A 132 -25.24 -15.28 17.59
N HIS A 133 -24.79 -16.45 18.06
CA HIS A 133 -23.38 -16.76 18.32
C HIS A 133 -22.56 -17.14 17.06
N LEU A 134 -23.16 -17.14 15.85
CA LEU A 134 -22.48 -17.39 14.57
C LEU A 134 -22.65 -16.23 13.59
N ALA A 135 -23.67 -15.40 13.76
CA ALA A 135 -23.93 -14.25 12.89
C ALA A 135 -22.75 -13.27 12.84
N HIS A 136 -22.00 -13.13 13.93
CA HIS A 136 -20.81 -12.26 13.98
C HIS A 136 -19.69 -12.71 13.03
N LEU A 137 -19.66 -13.98 12.61
CA LEU A 137 -18.66 -14.48 11.66
C LEU A 137 -18.93 -14.04 10.22
N LEU A 138 -20.16 -13.59 9.92
CA LEU A 138 -20.51 -13.06 8.61
C LEU A 138 -20.46 -11.53 8.56
N LYS A 139 -20.00 -10.88 9.63
CA LYS A 139 -19.79 -9.43 9.60
C LYS A 139 -18.44 -9.12 8.99
N HIS A 140 -18.39 -8.05 8.20
CA HIS A 140 -17.12 -7.47 7.78
C HIS A 140 -16.29 -7.12 8.99
N MET A 141 -14.98 -7.26 8.85
CA MET A 141 -14.08 -6.87 9.92
C MET A 141 -14.11 -5.34 10.07
N GLU A 142 -14.60 -4.88 11.21
CA GLU A 142 -14.60 -3.47 11.56
C GLU A 142 -13.30 -3.09 12.27
N TYR A 143 -12.70 -1.97 11.87
CA TYR A 143 -11.57 -1.34 12.55
C TYR A 143 -11.68 0.17 12.38
N PHE A 144 -11.04 0.90 13.28
CA PHE A 144 -10.95 2.35 13.21
C PHE A 144 -9.86 2.75 12.21
N GLU A 145 -10.27 3.48 11.17
CA GLU A 145 -9.38 4.13 10.22
C GLU A 145 -9.35 5.65 10.49
N PRO A 146 -8.20 6.20 10.93
CA PRO A 146 -8.07 7.64 11.10
C PRO A 146 -8.20 8.36 9.76
N GLU A 147 -9.03 9.41 9.72
CA GLU A 147 -9.08 10.31 8.58
C GLU A 147 -7.80 11.17 8.50
N PRO A 148 -7.37 11.57 7.29
CA PRO A 148 -6.27 12.51 7.15
C PRO A 148 -6.68 13.84 7.80
N PRO A 149 -5.76 14.55 8.47
CA PRO A 149 -6.10 15.80 9.14
C PRO A 149 -6.57 16.84 8.14
N ALA A 150 -7.64 17.56 8.45
CA ALA A 150 -8.11 18.66 7.60
C ALA A 150 -7.04 19.75 7.39
N GLY A 151 -7.07 20.39 6.22
CA GLY A 151 -6.24 21.55 5.91
C GLY A 151 -6.45 22.70 6.89
N LYS A 152 -5.35 23.37 7.25
CA LYS A 152 -5.37 24.55 8.14
C LYS A 152 -4.84 25.80 7.43
N ASN A 153 -5.37 26.95 7.83
CA ASN A 153 -4.88 28.26 7.42
C ASN A 153 -3.89 28.81 8.44
N TYR A 154 -3.00 29.69 7.97
CA TYR A 154 -1.98 30.34 8.80
C TYR A 154 -1.84 31.80 8.40
N ASP A 155 -1.42 32.64 9.35
CA ASP A 155 -1.22 34.09 9.11
C ASP A 155 0.17 34.42 8.54
N SER A 156 1.05 33.42 8.43
CA SER A 156 2.43 33.61 7.96
C SER A 156 2.88 32.47 7.08
N PHE A 157 3.77 32.76 6.12
CA PHE A 157 4.40 31.74 5.30
C PHE A 157 5.16 30.72 6.16
N ASP A 158 5.82 31.16 7.24
CA ASP A 158 6.57 30.25 8.10
C ASP A 158 5.63 29.23 8.78
N GLY A 159 4.50 29.71 9.31
CA GLY A 159 3.47 28.85 9.89
C GLY A 159 2.85 27.90 8.85
N LEU A 160 2.53 28.42 7.67
CA LEU A 160 1.97 27.65 6.57
C LEU A 160 2.93 26.54 6.10
N CYS A 161 4.21 26.88 5.89
CA CYS A 161 5.21 25.94 5.40
C CYS A 161 5.49 24.84 6.44
N LEU A 162 5.65 25.17 7.72
CA LEU A 162 5.79 24.18 8.78
C LEU A 162 4.52 23.31 8.88
N GLY A 163 3.35 23.94 8.86
CA GLY A 163 2.07 23.26 8.90
C GLY A 163 1.87 22.30 7.72
N ALA A 164 2.29 22.67 6.52
CA ALA A 164 2.18 21.85 5.32
C ALA A 164 3.13 20.63 5.34
N LEU A 165 4.35 20.81 5.88
CA LEU A 165 5.28 19.71 6.14
C LEU A 165 4.70 18.73 7.16
N GLN A 166 4.20 19.25 8.28
CA GLN A 166 3.58 18.42 9.33
C GLN A 166 2.30 17.73 8.82
N HIS A 167 1.49 18.40 8.00
CA HIS A 167 0.28 17.83 7.42
C HIS A 167 0.59 16.62 6.53
N ARG A 168 1.61 16.70 5.65
CA ARG A 168 2.06 15.54 4.84
C ARG A 168 2.48 14.37 5.70
N MET A 169 3.27 14.64 6.75
CA MET A 169 3.69 13.61 7.69
C MET A 169 2.50 13.01 8.44
N ASP A 170 1.56 13.85 8.90
CA ASP A 170 0.37 13.40 9.62
C ASP A 170 -0.50 12.50 8.74
N CYS A 171 -0.64 12.77 7.43
CA CYS A 171 -1.35 11.87 6.53
C CYS A 171 -0.70 10.46 6.49
N VAL A 172 0.63 10.40 6.40
CA VAL A 172 1.36 9.11 6.43
C VAL A 172 1.26 8.45 7.81
N LEU A 173 1.35 9.20 8.89
CA LEU A 173 1.27 8.65 10.26
C LEU A 173 -0.14 8.19 10.61
N ALA A 174 -1.17 8.90 10.18
CA ALA A 174 -2.58 8.53 10.32
C ALA A 174 -2.85 7.17 9.67
N PHE A 175 -2.20 6.88 8.54
CA PHE A 175 -2.29 5.58 7.90
C PHE A 175 -1.86 4.44 8.84
N PHE A 176 -0.73 4.60 9.54
CA PHE A 176 -0.20 3.60 10.48
C PHE A 176 -1.00 3.49 11.79
N GLN A 177 -1.82 4.47 12.13
CA GLN A 177 -2.56 4.53 13.39
C GLN A 177 -3.93 3.85 13.35
N LYS A 178 -4.14 2.97 12.37
CA LYS A 178 -5.33 2.09 12.31
C LYS A 178 -5.36 1.19 13.54
N THR A 179 -6.53 1.05 14.16
CA THR A 179 -6.70 0.23 15.36
C THR A 179 -7.94 -0.63 15.26
N ASN A 180 -7.86 -1.87 15.74
CA ASN A 180 -9.02 -2.75 15.85
C ASN A 180 -9.31 -2.99 17.34
N PRO A 181 -10.47 -2.56 17.88
CA PRO A 181 -10.79 -2.73 19.30
C PRO A 181 -10.91 -4.19 19.73
N THR A 182 -11.13 -5.11 18.79
CA THR A 182 -11.18 -6.55 19.05
C THR A 182 -9.80 -7.21 19.09
N VAL A 183 -8.75 -6.52 18.64
CA VAL A 183 -7.38 -7.04 18.59
C VAL A 183 -6.55 -6.40 19.69
N ASN A 184 -6.31 -7.16 20.75
CA ASN A 184 -5.46 -6.73 21.84
C ASN A 184 -4.09 -7.41 21.76
N ARG A 185 -3.02 -6.60 21.66
CA ARG A 185 -1.63 -7.06 21.72
C ARG A 185 -1.00 -6.44 22.97
N PRO A 186 -0.54 -7.24 23.96
CA PRO A 186 -0.15 -6.74 25.28
C PRO A 186 1.22 -6.03 25.30
N ILE A 187 1.94 -6.02 24.18
CA ILE A 187 3.21 -5.31 24.01
C ILE A 187 2.99 -3.91 23.41
N PRO A 188 3.89 -2.95 23.67
CA PRO A 188 3.78 -1.60 23.11
C PRO A 188 3.73 -1.62 21.57
N PRO A 189 3.00 -0.70 20.93
CA PRO A 189 3.02 -0.57 19.47
C PRO A 189 4.36 -0.01 19.00
N PRO A 190 4.88 -0.41 17.83
CA PRO A 190 5.98 0.29 17.17
C PRO A 190 5.66 1.77 17.01
N CYS A 191 6.70 2.61 17.05
CA CYS A 191 6.57 4.07 17.12
C CYS A 191 5.60 4.67 16.09
N LEU A 192 5.64 4.29 14.80
CA LEU A 192 4.75 4.88 13.78
C LEU A 192 3.26 4.59 14.02
N LEU A 193 2.92 3.49 14.72
CA LEU A 193 1.54 3.12 15.03
C LEU A 193 1.00 3.89 16.24
N SER A 194 1.82 4.70 16.92
CA SER A 194 1.43 5.44 18.12
C SER A 194 1.12 6.91 17.81
N PRO A 195 -0.09 7.41 18.15
CA PRO A 195 -0.41 8.83 17.99
C PRO A 195 0.45 9.72 18.90
N VAL A 196 0.91 9.19 20.04
CA VAL A 196 1.81 9.91 20.96
C VAL A 196 3.17 10.16 20.30
N PHE A 197 3.69 9.17 19.58
CA PHE A 197 4.92 9.32 18.82
C PHE A 197 4.77 10.35 17.70
N ALA A 198 3.65 10.33 16.96
CA ALA A 198 3.40 11.28 15.88
C ALA A 198 3.47 12.74 16.35
N GLN A 199 2.88 13.06 17.49
CA GLN A 199 2.97 14.40 18.07
C GLN A 199 4.41 14.76 18.45
N ARG A 200 5.14 13.86 19.10
CA ARG A 200 6.55 14.09 19.47
C ARG A 200 7.45 14.29 18.25
N LEU A 201 7.20 13.54 17.18
CA LEU A 201 7.93 13.69 15.92
C LEU A 201 7.66 15.05 15.27
N LYS A 202 6.41 15.54 15.32
CA LYS A 202 6.07 16.89 14.85
C LYS A 202 6.77 17.99 15.63
N ASP A 203 6.84 17.83 16.96
CA ASP A 203 7.56 18.76 17.81
C ASP A 203 9.06 18.75 17.47
N ALA A 204 9.64 17.56 17.26
CA ALA A 204 11.04 17.41 16.84
C ALA A 204 11.30 18.04 15.47
N VAL A 205 10.39 17.88 14.50
CA VAL A 205 10.50 18.54 13.20
C VAL A 205 10.44 20.05 13.34
N GLY A 206 9.52 20.57 14.16
CA GLY A 206 9.41 22.01 14.42
C GLY A 206 10.66 22.61 15.07
N GLN A 207 11.33 21.88 15.96
CA GLN A 207 12.47 22.38 16.73
C GLN A 207 13.84 22.11 16.08
N LEU A 208 14.02 20.99 15.37
CA LEU A 208 15.34 20.56 14.87
C LEU A 208 15.47 20.66 13.34
N ILE A 209 14.39 20.38 12.60
CA ILE A 209 14.42 20.26 11.14
C ILE A 209 14.01 21.57 10.47
N TYR A 210 12.84 22.10 10.82
CA TYR A 210 12.27 23.27 10.19
C TYR A 210 13.14 24.53 10.27
N PRO A 211 13.86 24.83 11.39
CA PRO A 211 14.76 25.98 11.44
C PRO A 211 15.85 25.95 10.36
N LYS A 212 16.30 24.76 9.95
CA LYS A 212 17.31 24.59 8.87
C LYS A 212 16.71 24.85 7.50
N ILE A 213 15.46 24.41 7.27
CA ILE A 213 14.71 24.70 6.05
C ILE A 213 14.50 26.22 5.93
N ARG A 214 13.99 26.85 6.99
CA ARG A 214 13.77 28.31 7.06
C ARG A 214 15.04 29.12 6.87
N ALA A 215 16.20 28.60 7.28
CA ALA A 215 17.49 29.26 7.10
C ALA A 215 17.88 29.43 5.61
N SER A 216 17.28 28.65 4.70
CA SER A 216 17.51 28.79 3.26
C SER A 216 17.01 30.14 2.72
N ARG A 217 17.95 30.95 2.18
CA ARG A 217 17.63 32.22 1.53
C ARG A 217 16.68 32.04 0.34
N GLN A 218 16.84 30.97 -0.43
CA GLN A 218 16.02 30.72 -1.60
C GLN A 218 14.57 30.42 -1.24
N ILE A 219 14.32 29.66 -0.15
CA ILE A 219 12.96 29.42 0.35
C ILE A 219 12.31 30.74 0.77
N ARG A 220 13.05 31.61 1.48
CA ARG A 220 12.55 32.93 1.88
C ARG A 220 12.25 33.85 0.69
N LEU A 221 13.00 33.74 -0.41
CA LEU A 221 12.73 34.51 -1.63
C LEU A 221 11.51 33.98 -2.38
N LEU A 222 11.31 32.66 -2.42
CA LEU A 222 10.15 32.06 -3.08
C LEU A 222 8.86 32.22 -2.28
N ALA A 223 8.98 32.44 -0.96
CA ALA A 223 7.85 32.72 -0.07
C ALA A 223 7.00 33.92 -0.51
N SER A 224 7.57 34.92 -1.19
CA SER A 224 6.82 36.09 -1.67
C SER A 224 5.82 35.78 -2.78
N ASN A 225 5.91 34.60 -3.40
CA ASN A 225 5.06 34.19 -4.51
C ASN A 225 3.83 33.38 -4.05
N ILE A 226 3.71 33.09 -2.75
CA ILE A 226 2.60 32.33 -2.20
C ILE A 226 1.61 33.28 -1.55
N ASP A 227 0.35 33.19 -1.94
CA ASP A 227 -0.75 33.82 -1.22
C ASP A 227 -1.12 32.99 0.01
N VAL A 228 -0.58 33.40 1.15
CA VAL A 228 -0.79 32.75 2.45
C VAL A 228 -2.26 32.82 2.89
N ALA A 229 -3.01 33.84 2.48
CA ALA A 229 -4.40 34.04 2.92
C ALA A 229 -5.37 33.01 2.31
N THR A 230 -5.05 32.51 1.12
CA THR A 230 -5.89 31.56 0.38
C THR A 230 -5.33 30.13 0.37
N THR A 231 -4.07 29.95 0.76
CA THR A 231 -3.41 28.65 0.75
C THR A 231 -3.57 27.92 2.10
N THR A 232 -4.20 26.75 2.04
CA THR A 232 -4.27 25.81 3.17
C THR A 232 -3.04 24.90 3.20
N THR A 233 -2.78 24.19 4.31
CA THR A 233 -1.71 23.16 4.37
C THR A 233 -1.88 22.02 3.38
N GLU A 234 -3.10 21.72 2.96
CA GLU A 234 -3.43 20.68 1.99
C GLU A 234 -3.14 21.15 0.56
N SER A 235 -3.63 22.35 0.21
CA SER A 235 -3.42 22.96 -1.11
C SER A 235 -2.00 23.49 -1.33
N PHE A 236 -1.21 23.69 -0.27
CA PHE A 236 0.16 24.23 -0.34
C PHE A 236 1.02 23.56 -1.42
N TRP A 237 1.00 22.23 -1.48
CA TRP A 237 1.84 21.47 -2.42
C TRP A 237 1.41 21.61 -3.88
N GLN A 238 0.15 21.96 -4.13
CA GLN A 238 -0.39 22.25 -5.46
C GLN A 238 -0.10 23.70 -5.87
N ASN A 239 0.06 24.60 -4.90
CA ASN A 239 0.29 26.03 -5.11
C ASN A 239 1.76 26.41 -5.25
N ILE A 240 2.69 25.52 -4.86
CA ILE A 240 4.12 25.74 -5.10
C ILE A 240 4.54 25.24 -6.48
N ASN A 241 5.52 25.92 -7.07
CA ASN A 241 6.13 25.45 -8.30
C ASN A 241 7.16 24.34 -8.05
N ASP A 242 7.52 23.60 -9.11
CA ASP A 242 8.48 22.50 -9.05
C ASP A 242 9.84 22.90 -8.45
N SER A 243 10.30 24.14 -8.68
CA SER A 243 11.60 24.60 -8.19
C SER A 243 11.60 24.78 -6.67
N MET A 244 10.53 25.35 -6.12
CA MET A 244 10.31 25.44 -4.68
C MET A 244 10.13 24.06 -4.05
N GLY A 245 9.37 23.18 -4.70
CA GLY A 245 9.18 21.80 -4.26
C GLY A 245 10.50 21.04 -4.13
N ARG A 246 11.33 21.05 -5.18
CA ARG A 246 12.66 20.41 -5.16
C ARG A 246 13.57 21.00 -4.09
N LEU A 247 13.53 22.31 -3.89
CA LEU A 247 14.32 22.97 -2.86
C LEU A 247 13.87 22.60 -1.44
N LEU A 248 12.56 22.49 -1.20
CA LEU A 248 12.02 21.98 0.05
C LEU A 248 12.46 20.54 0.31
N GLN A 249 12.39 19.67 -0.71
CA GLN A 249 12.87 18.30 -0.60
C GLN A 249 14.38 18.24 -0.28
N LEU A 250 15.20 19.04 -0.96
CA LEU A 250 16.65 19.06 -0.75
C LEU A 250 17.02 19.58 0.65
N THR A 251 16.37 20.64 1.11
CA THR A 251 16.60 21.20 2.45
C THR A 251 16.07 20.29 3.56
N TRP A 252 14.95 19.62 3.34
CA TRP A 252 14.45 18.54 4.20
C TRP A 252 15.47 17.42 4.34
N GLN A 253 15.97 16.90 3.22
CA GLN A 253 16.98 15.85 3.22
C GLN A 253 18.27 16.29 3.91
N SER A 254 18.76 17.49 3.60
CA SER A 254 19.96 18.04 4.25
C SER A 254 19.79 18.19 5.76
N ALA A 255 18.62 18.64 6.22
CA ALA A 255 18.35 18.83 7.64
C ALA A 255 18.37 17.51 8.42
N TRP A 256 17.85 16.43 7.84
CA TRP A 256 17.95 15.08 8.40
C TRP A 256 19.37 14.51 8.30
N ASN A 257 20.07 14.72 7.19
CA ASN A 257 21.47 14.28 6.99
C ASN A 257 22.41 14.81 8.09
N ASP A 258 22.16 16.02 8.57
CA ASP A 258 22.93 16.59 9.68
C ASP A 258 22.78 15.79 10.99
N LEU A 259 21.68 15.07 11.17
CA LEU A 259 21.41 14.26 12.37
C LEU A 259 22.05 12.86 12.29
N TYR A 260 22.56 12.45 11.12
CA TYR A 260 23.22 11.14 10.96
C TYR A 260 24.45 11.04 11.86
N LEU A 261 24.64 9.84 12.40
CA LEU A 261 25.80 9.45 13.18
C LEU A 261 26.99 9.34 12.25
N ILE A 262 28.13 9.87 12.70
CA ILE A 262 29.39 9.83 11.94
C ILE A 262 30.18 8.62 12.38
N ALA A 263 30.66 7.83 11.42
CA ALA A 263 31.61 6.77 11.70
C ALA A 263 32.99 7.39 11.97
N GLU A 264 33.53 7.13 13.16
CA GLU A 264 34.87 7.55 13.57
C GLU A 264 35.69 6.30 13.90
N MET A 265 36.93 6.24 13.42
CA MET A 265 37.84 5.14 13.77
C MET A 265 38.49 5.47 15.11
N ARG A 266 38.26 4.64 16.12
CA ARG A 266 38.89 4.73 17.43
C ARG A 266 39.53 3.39 17.75
N ASP A 267 40.83 3.38 18.00
CA ASP A 267 41.59 2.17 18.35
C ASP A 267 41.41 1.01 17.35
N ASN A 268 41.42 1.32 16.04
CA ASN A 268 41.12 0.41 14.92
C ASN A 268 39.69 -0.17 14.87
N GLU A 269 38.77 0.29 15.73
CA GLU A 269 37.36 -0.06 15.68
C GLU A 269 36.51 1.10 15.15
N ARG A 270 35.46 0.78 14.38
CA ARG A 270 34.51 1.77 13.88
C ARG A 270 33.49 2.08 14.97
N VAL A 271 33.59 3.27 15.55
CA VAL A 271 32.66 3.77 16.57
C VAL A 271 31.74 4.82 15.94
N TRP A 272 30.44 4.74 16.25
CA TRP A 272 29.47 5.74 15.80
C TRP A 272 29.39 6.90 16.78
N LYS A 273 29.79 8.09 16.34
CA LYS A 273 29.71 9.31 17.13
C LYS A 273 28.32 9.93 17.03
N VAL A 274 27.70 10.08 18.19
CA VAL A 274 26.40 10.73 18.35
C VAL A 274 26.60 12.24 18.46
N LYS A 275 25.96 13.01 17.58
CA LYS A 275 26.02 14.48 17.62
C LYS A 275 25.07 15.04 18.69
N PRO A 276 25.30 16.27 19.20
CA PRO A 276 24.39 16.92 20.13
C PRO A 276 22.94 16.99 19.62
N GLU A 277 22.76 17.25 18.33
CA GLU A 277 21.44 17.35 17.70
C GLU A 277 20.75 15.99 17.63
N THR A 278 21.50 14.91 17.37
CA THR A 278 20.98 13.53 17.42
C THR A 278 20.57 13.14 18.84
N LYS A 279 21.32 13.60 19.85
CA LYS A 279 20.96 13.39 21.25
C LYS A 279 19.67 14.12 21.60
N ALA A 280 19.53 15.39 21.19
CA ALA A 280 18.30 16.14 21.36
C ALA A 280 17.10 15.46 20.68
N LEU A 281 17.28 14.94 19.45
CA LEU A 281 16.25 14.16 18.76
C LEU A 281 15.81 12.94 19.59
N ARG A 282 16.77 12.17 20.12
CA ARG A 282 16.46 11.00 20.96
C ARG A 282 15.65 11.37 22.21
N ASP A 283 16.01 12.46 22.86
CA ASP A 283 15.32 12.93 24.07
C ASP A 283 13.88 13.38 23.75
N MET A 284 13.67 14.08 22.63
CA MET A 284 12.34 14.49 22.17
C MET A 284 11.44 13.31 21.78
N LEU A 285 12.02 12.30 21.12
CA LEU A 285 11.31 11.11 20.66
C LEU A 285 11.19 10.02 21.75
N ALA A 286 11.78 10.20 22.92
CA ALA A 286 11.70 9.21 24.00
C ALA A 286 10.23 8.98 24.41
N PRO A 287 9.78 7.72 24.57
CA PRO A 287 8.42 7.45 24.98
C PRO A 287 8.18 8.01 26.38
N PRO A 288 7.01 8.64 26.65
CA PRO A 288 6.70 9.21 27.96
C PRO A 288 6.63 8.14 29.06
N ASN A 289 6.30 6.90 28.68
CA ASN A 289 6.37 5.72 29.52
C ASN A 289 6.62 4.48 28.64
N PRO A 290 7.14 3.36 29.19
CA PRO A 290 7.46 2.17 28.40
C PRO A 290 6.29 1.54 27.63
N GLY A 291 5.04 1.84 28.02
CA GLY A 291 3.83 1.33 27.37
C GLY A 291 3.36 2.15 26.16
N ALA A 292 3.85 3.39 26.00
CA ALA A 292 3.33 4.32 25.00
C ALA A 292 3.66 3.91 23.56
N TYR A 293 4.88 3.46 23.33
CA TYR A 293 5.35 2.87 22.07
C TYR A 293 6.76 2.29 22.24
N ASP A 294 7.09 1.33 21.38
CA ASP A 294 8.45 0.83 21.19
C ASP A 294 9.16 1.67 20.12
N LEU A 295 10.27 2.29 20.51
CA LEU A 295 11.16 3.03 19.61
C LEU A 295 12.54 2.36 19.65
N PRO A 296 13.04 1.84 18.51
CA PRO A 296 14.42 1.40 18.40
C PRO A 296 15.39 2.52 18.75
N HIS A 297 16.63 2.16 19.08
CA HIS A 297 17.66 3.16 19.35
C HIS A 297 17.89 4.00 18.10
N VAL A 298 17.55 5.30 18.14
CA VAL A 298 17.58 6.19 16.96
C VAL A 298 19.00 6.29 16.41
N GLY A 299 19.27 5.54 15.35
CA GLY A 299 20.48 5.55 14.55
C GLY A 299 20.20 6.03 13.13
N ASN A 300 21.09 5.69 12.20
CA ASN A 300 20.98 6.13 10.81
C ASN A 300 19.76 5.52 10.09
N ALA A 301 19.33 4.32 10.46
CA ALA A 301 18.15 3.67 9.88
C ALA A 301 16.85 4.38 10.30
N GLU A 302 16.71 4.71 11.58
CA GLU A 302 15.55 5.45 12.08
C GLU A 302 15.52 6.89 11.55
N ILE A 303 16.68 7.53 11.38
CA ILE A 303 16.75 8.84 10.74
C ILE A 303 16.29 8.76 9.27
N ALA A 304 16.72 7.74 8.53
CA ALA A 304 16.27 7.50 7.15
C ALA A 304 14.75 7.26 7.09
N LEU A 305 14.21 6.50 8.05
CA LEU A 305 12.77 6.30 8.21
C LEU A 305 12.05 7.64 8.36
N PHE A 306 12.45 8.49 9.30
CA PHE A 306 11.77 9.77 9.54
C PHE A 306 11.91 10.73 8.37
N GLN A 307 13.07 10.72 7.71
CA GLN A 307 13.30 11.47 6.47
C GLN A 307 12.36 11.02 5.35
N SER A 308 12.03 9.73 5.25
CA SER A 308 11.17 9.20 4.18
C SER A 308 9.69 9.59 4.30
N LEU A 309 9.26 10.09 5.46
CA LEU A 309 7.85 10.49 5.71
C LEU A 309 7.41 11.71 4.89
N LEU A 310 8.34 12.41 4.25
CA LEU A 310 8.05 13.48 3.31
C LEU A 310 8.56 13.12 1.92
N SER A 311 7.64 13.13 0.96
CA SER A 311 7.94 13.21 -0.46
C SER A 311 7.20 14.42 -1.02
N VAL A 312 7.92 15.28 -1.74
CA VAL A 312 7.30 16.40 -2.45
C VAL A 312 6.64 15.94 -3.75
N ASP A 313 7.23 14.93 -4.41
CA ASP A 313 6.79 14.46 -5.72
C ASP A 313 5.63 13.46 -5.64
N GLN A 314 5.43 12.83 -4.47
CA GLN A 314 4.45 11.77 -4.29
C GLN A 314 3.53 12.07 -3.10
N ASP A 315 2.23 12.11 -3.39
CA ASP A 315 1.22 12.02 -2.34
C ASP A 315 1.03 10.57 -1.92
N TRP A 316 1.53 10.24 -0.74
CA TRP A 316 1.44 8.89 -0.21
C TRP A 316 0.04 8.47 0.21
N TRP A 317 -0.84 9.40 0.58
CA TRP A 317 -2.16 9.06 1.13
C TRP A 317 -3.00 8.18 0.19
N PRO A 318 -3.26 8.56 -1.08
CA PRO A 318 -4.05 7.73 -1.99
C PRO A 318 -3.39 6.38 -2.32
N ILE A 319 -2.05 6.34 -2.37
CA ILE A 319 -1.27 5.13 -2.62
C ILE A 319 -1.45 4.16 -1.45
N LEU A 320 -1.25 4.65 -0.22
CA LEU A 320 -1.40 3.88 1.01
C LEU A 320 -2.84 3.41 1.20
N ALA A 321 -3.84 4.25 0.92
CA ALA A 321 -5.26 3.87 0.99
C ALA A 321 -5.61 2.78 -0.04
N THR A 322 -5.03 2.81 -1.23
CA THR A 322 -5.22 1.77 -2.26
C THR A 322 -4.55 0.47 -1.85
N PHE A 323 -3.30 0.55 -1.38
CA PHE A 323 -2.57 -0.57 -0.82
C PHE A 323 -3.37 -1.24 0.29
N TRP A 324 -3.85 -0.47 1.27
CA TRP A 324 -4.55 -1.05 2.41
C TRP A 324 -5.90 -1.67 2.05
N ARG A 325 -6.62 -1.13 1.07
CA ARG A 325 -7.82 -1.79 0.52
C ARG A 325 -7.48 -3.17 -0.08
N GLY A 326 -6.36 -3.29 -0.81
CA GLY A 326 -5.89 -4.59 -1.31
C GLY A 326 -5.51 -5.55 -0.18
N CYS A 327 -4.78 -5.06 0.82
CA CYS A 327 -4.40 -5.81 2.02
C CYS A 327 -5.63 -6.35 2.77
N HIS A 328 -6.61 -5.49 2.99
CA HIS A 328 -7.88 -5.83 3.64
C HIS A 328 -8.69 -6.85 2.84
N SER A 329 -8.83 -6.63 1.53
CA SER A 329 -9.58 -7.54 0.65
C SER A 329 -8.97 -8.94 0.64
N LEU A 330 -7.63 -9.07 0.59
CA LEU A 330 -6.97 -10.37 0.63
C LEU A 330 -7.06 -11.03 2.00
N TYR A 331 -7.01 -10.24 3.07
CA TYR A 331 -7.30 -10.74 4.41
C TYR A 331 -8.72 -11.29 4.52
N GLU A 332 -9.73 -10.61 3.99
CA GLU A 332 -11.07 -11.17 3.95
C GLU A 332 -11.13 -12.43 3.07
N GLN A 333 -10.54 -12.45 1.87
CA GLN A 333 -10.60 -13.63 0.99
C GLN A 333 -9.94 -14.89 1.58
N GLU A 334 -8.89 -14.77 2.37
CA GLU A 334 -8.22 -15.94 2.98
C GLU A 334 -8.87 -16.41 4.29
N TRP A 335 -9.45 -15.48 5.08
CA TRP A 335 -9.92 -15.78 6.44
C TRP A 335 -11.42 -15.56 6.66
N ASP A 336 -12.17 -15.02 5.70
CA ASP A 336 -13.60 -14.80 5.80
C ASP A 336 -14.40 -16.05 5.42
N PRO A 337 -15.19 -16.61 6.35
CA PRO A 337 -16.02 -17.78 6.05
C PRO A 337 -17.16 -17.49 5.07
N ARG A 338 -17.50 -16.22 4.77
CA ARG A 338 -18.55 -15.87 3.78
C ARG A 338 -18.16 -16.21 2.35
N VAL A 339 -16.88 -16.06 2.04
CA VAL A 339 -16.40 -16.03 0.66
C VAL A 339 -16.01 -17.46 0.23
N PHE A 340 -16.96 -18.41 0.31
CA PHE A 340 -16.68 -19.81 -0.02
C PHE A 340 -16.27 -20.04 -1.48
N GLN A 341 -16.61 -19.13 -2.39
CA GLN A 341 -16.34 -19.27 -3.83
C GLN A 341 -15.12 -18.47 -4.33
N GLN A 342 -14.65 -17.47 -3.57
CA GLN A 342 -13.45 -16.69 -3.90
C GLN A 342 -12.38 -16.81 -2.81
N GLN A 343 -12.26 -18.01 -2.21
CA GLN A 343 -11.23 -18.27 -1.21
C GLN A 343 -9.86 -18.11 -1.86
N ALA A 344 -9.11 -17.13 -1.36
CA ALA A 344 -7.70 -17.01 -1.73
C ALA A 344 -6.93 -18.20 -1.12
N ARG A 345 -5.84 -18.60 -1.81
CA ARG A 345 -4.94 -19.64 -1.30
C ARG A 345 -4.28 -19.19 0.02
N GLU A 346 -3.98 -20.15 0.90
CA GLU A 346 -3.19 -19.87 2.11
C GLU A 346 -1.87 -19.18 1.73
N GLY A 347 -1.64 -17.99 2.33
CA GLY A 347 -0.46 -17.18 2.10
C GLY A 347 -0.52 -16.21 0.92
N ALA A 348 -1.68 -16.03 0.27
CA ALA A 348 -1.87 -15.04 -0.78
C ALA A 348 -1.57 -13.60 -0.31
N LEU A 349 -2.06 -13.20 0.86
CA LEU A 349 -1.81 -11.94 1.54
C LEU A 349 -0.32 -11.73 1.80
N ARG A 350 0.38 -12.77 2.27
CA ARG A 350 1.84 -12.70 2.49
C ARG A 350 2.56 -12.41 1.18
N ASP A 351 2.23 -13.17 0.13
CA ASP A 351 2.91 -13.05 -1.16
C ASP A 351 2.59 -11.71 -1.83
N TRP A 352 1.35 -11.23 -1.67
CA TRP A 352 0.94 -9.91 -2.11
C TRP A 352 1.66 -8.78 -1.36
N LEU A 353 1.78 -8.86 -0.02
CA LEU A 353 2.53 -7.89 0.77
C LEU A 353 3.99 -7.80 0.30
N LEU A 354 4.65 -8.94 0.12
CA LEU A 354 6.04 -8.98 -0.37
C LEU A 354 6.18 -8.39 -1.78
N LYS A 355 5.20 -8.63 -2.66
CA LYS A 355 5.15 -8.02 -3.99
C LYS A 355 4.98 -6.51 -3.91
N GLU A 356 4.00 -6.01 -3.15
CA GLU A 356 3.69 -4.59 -3.10
C GLU A 356 4.72 -3.75 -2.35
N PHE A 357 5.51 -4.38 -1.47
CA PHE A 357 6.64 -3.71 -0.80
C PHE A 357 7.66 -3.12 -1.79
N THR A 358 7.77 -3.63 -3.02
CA THR A 358 8.65 -3.00 -4.03
C THR A 358 8.20 -1.61 -4.45
N ASN A 359 6.93 -1.25 -4.20
CA ASN A 359 6.33 0.03 -4.59
C ASN A 359 6.34 1.04 -3.44
N LEU A 360 6.81 0.65 -2.25
CA LEU A 360 6.78 1.46 -1.03
C LEU A 360 8.21 1.69 -0.49
N PRO A 361 8.44 2.78 0.27
CA PRO A 361 9.73 3.01 0.92
C PRO A 361 10.10 1.83 1.82
N GLU A 362 11.31 1.28 1.64
CA GLU A 362 11.82 0.14 2.41
C GLU A 362 11.67 0.28 3.93
N PRO A 363 11.95 1.44 4.55
CA PRO A 363 11.80 1.59 5.99
C PRO A 363 10.36 1.40 6.51
N TRP A 364 9.35 1.44 5.64
CA TRP A 364 7.94 1.35 6.03
C TRP A 364 7.45 -0.09 6.12
N HIS A 365 8.15 -1.03 5.47
CA HIS A 365 7.69 -2.41 5.32
C HIS A 365 7.42 -3.07 6.67
N ASP A 366 8.34 -2.92 7.63
CA ASP A 366 8.18 -3.40 9.00
C ASP A 366 6.91 -2.85 9.68
N PHE A 367 6.61 -1.58 9.49
CA PHE A 367 5.47 -0.94 10.15
C PHE A 367 4.15 -1.36 9.51
N ILE A 368 4.13 -1.62 8.21
CA ILE A 368 2.93 -2.10 7.51
C ILE A 368 2.56 -3.50 7.99
N ILE A 369 3.52 -4.43 8.08
CA ILE A 369 3.26 -5.79 8.55
C ILE A 369 2.84 -5.80 10.02
N LEU A 370 3.44 -4.94 10.85
CA LEU A 370 3.09 -4.81 12.27
C LEU A 370 1.74 -4.12 12.48
N MET A 371 1.35 -3.20 11.60
CA MET A 371 0.01 -2.63 11.56
C MET A 371 -1.01 -3.71 11.19
N ALA A 372 -0.75 -4.50 10.13
CA ALA A 372 -1.62 -5.62 9.77
C ALA A 372 -1.81 -6.61 10.94
N HIS A 373 -0.73 -6.98 11.65
CA HIS A 373 -0.80 -7.82 12.85
C HIS A 373 -1.66 -7.24 14.00
N ARG A 374 -1.72 -5.91 14.10
CA ARG A 374 -2.51 -5.20 15.13
C ARG A 374 -3.94 -4.89 14.71
N VAL A 375 -4.23 -4.87 13.41
CA VAL A 375 -5.58 -4.60 12.90
C VAL A 375 -6.32 -5.89 12.59
N PHE A 376 -5.64 -6.91 12.08
CA PHE A 376 -6.25 -8.16 11.64
C PHE A 376 -6.19 -9.22 12.74
N PRO A 377 -7.35 -9.68 13.27
CA PRO A 377 -7.39 -10.58 14.41
C PRO A 377 -6.62 -11.89 14.22
N ARG A 378 -6.63 -12.43 12.99
CA ARG A 378 -6.03 -13.72 12.65
C ARG A 378 -4.53 -13.65 12.32
N LEU A 379 -3.97 -12.46 12.18
CA LEU A 379 -2.53 -12.29 11.98
C LEU A 379 -1.81 -12.25 13.34
N GLY A 380 -1.57 -13.41 13.94
CA GLY A 380 -0.85 -13.52 15.22
C GLY A 380 0.69 -13.53 15.07
N VAL A 381 1.40 -13.75 16.18
CA VAL A 381 2.87 -13.87 16.21
C VAL A 381 3.37 -15.01 15.31
N ARG A 382 2.61 -16.11 15.21
CA ARG A 382 2.93 -17.21 14.30
C ARG A 382 2.95 -16.79 12.83
N PHE A 383 2.08 -15.85 12.44
CA PHE A 383 2.10 -15.30 11.09
C PHE A 383 3.35 -14.45 10.87
N LEU A 384 3.73 -13.61 11.86
CA LEU A 384 4.96 -12.83 11.80
C LEU A 384 6.21 -13.71 11.71
N ASP A 385 6.26 -14.79 12.50
CA ASP A 385 7.35 -15.78 12.45
C ASP A 385 7.46 -16.35 11.02
N ARG A 386 6.35 -16.85 10.46
CA ARG A 386 6.29 -17.37 9.08
C ARG A 386 6.67 -16.33 8.04
N PHE A 387 6.22 -15.09 8.20
CA PHE A 387 6.55 -13.98 7.30
C PHE A 387 8.06 -13.77 7.29
N ALA A 388 8.68 -13.67 8.47
CA ALA A 388 10.12 -13.46 8.64
C ALA A 388 10.97 -14.56 7.99
N TYR A 389 10.52 -15.82 7.95
CA TYR A 389 11.25 -16.89 7.25
C TYR A 389 11.44 -16.63 5.75
N ASN A 390 10.58 -15.83 5.10
CA ASN A 390 10.73 -15.48 3.68
C ASN A 390 11.78 -14.37 3.45
N LEU A 391 12.23 -13.71 4.51
CA LEU A 391 13.21 -12.63 4.43
C LEU A 391 14.65 -13.15 4.41
N GLY A 392 14.91 -14.43 4.70
CA GLY A 392 16.26 -14.96 4.63
C GLY A 392 16.47 -16.27 5.37
N THR A 393 17.57 -16.95 5.05
CA THR A 393 17.92 -18.25 5.62
C THR A 393 18.50 -18.14 7.04
N SER A 394 19.18 -17.03 7.36
CA SER A 394 19.73 -16.75 8.70
C SER A 394 18.94 -15.67 9.44
N GLU A 395 18.97 -15.71 10.78
CA GLU A 395 18.36 -14.67 11.62
C GLU A 395 18.97 -13.29 11.36
N GLU A 396 20.29 -13.22 11.22
CA GLU A 396 21.01 -11.99 10.90
C GLU A 396 20.53 -11.39 9.57
N SER A 397 20.35 -12.21 8.52
CA SER A 397 19.82 -11.72 7.25
C SER A 397 18.41 -11.16 7.39
N ARG A 398 17.56 -11.76 8.23
CA ARG A 398 16.19 -11.26 8.47
C ARG A 398 16.22 -9.95 9.25
N ARG A 399 17.06 -9.87 10.27
CA ARG A 399 17.23 -8.67 11.10
C ARG A 399 17.81 -7.50 10.31
N ASN A 400 18.66 -7.77 9.34
CA ASN A 400 19.17 -6.74 8.43
C ASN A 400 18.10 -6.21 7.46
N ARG A 401 17.16 -7.06 7.01
CA ARG A 401 16.08 -6.66 6.10
C ARG A 401 14.90 -5.99 6.79
N MET A 402 14.50 -6.50 7.95
CA MET A 402 13.36 -5.98 8.72
C MET A 402 13.69 -5.93 10.22
N PRO A 403 14.52 -4.96 10.65
CA PRO A 403 15.02 -4.88 12.01
C PRO A 403 13.92 -4.64 13.05
N VAL A 404 12.90 -3.85 12.72
CA VAL A 404 11.81 -3.49 13.64
C VAL A 404 10.85 -4.67 13.82
N LEU A 405 10.54 -5.39 12.74
CA LEU A 405 9.77 -6.64 12.80
C LEU A 405 10.48 -7.68 13.67
N MET A 406 11.78 -7.91 13.43
CA MET A 406 12.53 -8.92 14.20
C MET A 406 12.59 -8.57 15.68
N ARG A 407 12.85 -7.29 16.01
CA ARG A 407 12.78 -6.81 17.40
C ARG A 407 11.39 -7.02 18.02
N TYR A 408 10.33 -6.75 17.27
CA TYR A 408 8.97 -6.95 17.75
C TYR A 408 8.66 -8.42 18.02
N ILE A 409 9.11 -9.32 17.14
CA ILE A 409 9.00 -10.77 17.31
C ILE A 409 9.72 -11.20 18.60
N ASP A 410 10.94 -10.70 18.84
CA ASP A 410 11.69 -10.99 20.08
C ASP A 410 10.91 -10.56 21.33
N LEU A 411 10.32 -9.36 21.32
CA LEU A 411 9.48 -8.86 22.41
C LEU A 411 8.22 -9.72 22.61
N ALA A 412 7.59 -10.14 21.52
CA ALA A 412 6.40 -10.99 21.56
C ALA A 412 6.70 -12.39 22.11
N HIS A 413 7.87 -12.96 21.78
CA HIS A 413 8.32 -14.25 22.32
C HIS A 413 8.68 -14.15 23.81
N ALA A 414 9.22 -13.02 24.24
CA ALA A 414 9.54 -12.75 25.64
C ALA A 414 8.29 -12.48 26.51
N HIS A 415 7.14 -12.14 25.90
CA HIS A 415 5.93 -11.83 26.64
C HIS A 415 5.19 -13.10 27.12
N PRO A 416 4.97 -13.27 28.44
CA PRO A 416 4.25 -14.43 28.98
C PRO A 416 2.82 -14.53 28.43
N GLY A 417 2.40 -15.71 27.99
CA GLY A 417 1.01 -16.01 27.64
C GLY A 417 0.47 -15.38 26.35
N MET A 418 1.23 -14.54 25.62
CA MET A 418 0.75 -13.90 24.38
C MET A 418 0.42 -14.95 23.31
N ARG A 419 1.34 -15.89 23.05
CA ARG A 419 1.15 -16.98 22.09
C ARG A 419 0.03 -17.95 22.49
N GLU A 420 -0.12 -18.20 23.79
CA GLU A 420 -1.17 -19.07 24.32
C GLU A 420 -2.54 -18.42 24.17
N GLN A 421 -2.63 -17.11 24.38
CA GLN A 421 -3.85 -16.34 24.13
C GLN A 421 -4.23 -16.40 22.65
N GLU A 422 -3.29 -16.07 21.75
CA GLU A 422 -3.54 -16.11 20.31
C GLU A 422 -3.93 -17.52 19.83
N ALA A 423 -3.32 -18.57 20.38
CA ALA A 423 -3.66 -19.95 20.06
C ALA A 423 -5.09 -20.32 20.52
N ARG A 424 -5.52 -19.85 21.70
CA ARG A 424 -6.89 -20.03 22.19
C ARG A 424 -7.90 -19.28 21.34
N ASP A 425 -7.61 -18.03 20.99
CA ASP A 425 -8.47 -17.20 20.14
C ASP A 425 -8.63 -17.81 18.75
N GLU A 426 -7.57 -18.43 18.22
CA GLU A 426 -7.59 -19.15 16.95
C GLU A 426 -8.39 -20.45 17.01
N GLU A 427 -8.20 -21.26 18.06
CA GLU A 427 -8.96 -22.51 18.25
C GLU A 427 -10.46 -22.25 18.43
N GLN A 428 -10.81 -21.21 19.19
CA GLN A 428 -12.19 -20.77 19.37
C GLN A 428 -12.80 -20.35 18.03
N TRP A 429 -12.09 -19.55 17.24
CA TRP A 429 -12.56 -19.11 15.93
C TRP A 429 -12.74 -20.30 14.97
N ARG A 430 -11.77 -21.22 14.88
CA ARG A 430 -11.89 -22.45 14.07
C ARG A 430 -13.10 -23.29 14.46
N SER A 431 -13.36 -23.41 15.75
CA SER A 431 -14.54 -24.10 16.28
C SER A 431 -15.84 -23.45 15.82
N GLN A 432 -15.91 -22.11 15.87
CA GLN A 432 -17.08 -21.35 15.41
C GLN A 432 -17.26 -21.45 13.89
N VAL A 433 -16.19 -21.37 13.10
CA VAL A 433 -16.24 -21.53 11.63
C VAL A 433 -16.69 -22.93 11.25
N LYS A 434 -16.21 -23.96 11.95
CA LYS A 434 -16.67 -25.34 11.75
C LYS A 434 -18.16 -25.50 12.08
N ALA A 435 -18.62 -24.87 13.17
CA ALA A 435 -20.03 -24.86 13.54
C ALA A 435 -20.89 -24.16 12.48
N LEU A 436 -20.44 -23.01 11.97
CA LEU A 436 -21.07 -22.29 10.86
C LEU A 436 -21.14 -23.14 9.58
N SER A 437 -20.03 -23.77 9.19
CA SER A 437 -20.00 -24.66 8.02
C SER A 437 -20.97 -25.83 8.16
N ASN A 438 -21.04 -26.45 9.34
CA ASN A 438 -21.99 -27.53 9.61
C ASN A 438 -23.44 -27.04 9.57
N PHE A 439 -23.71 -25.84 10.10
CA PHE A 439 -25.04 -25.23 10.07
C PHE A 439 -25.48 -24.94 8.62
N LEU A 440 -24.62 -24.30 7.82
CA LEU A 440 -24.92 -23.98 6.42
C LEU A 440 -25.13 -25.24 5.58
N LYS A 441 -24.35 -26.30 5.81
CA LYS A 441 -24.59 -27.62 5.21
C LYS A 441 -25.94 -28.18 5.64
N GLY A 442 -26.25 -28.18 6.94
CA GLY A 442 -27.53 -28.67 7.46
C GLY A 442 -28.76 -27.94 6.90
N VAL A 443 -28.67 -26.63 6.71
CA VAL A 443 -29.72 -25.82 6.07
C VAL A 443 -29.89 -26.19 4.60
N SER A 444 -28.79 -26.38 3.84
CA SER A 444 -28.85 -26.80 2.43
C SER A 444 -29.53 -28.17 2.22
N PHE A 445 -29.41 -29.09 3.20
CA PHE A 445 -30.11 -30.38 3.17
C PHE A 445 -31.60 -30.27 3.51
N ALA A 446 -31.99 -29.35 4.40
CA ALA A 446 -33.39 -29.14 4.77
C ALA A 446 -34.20 -28.42 3.68
N THR A 447 -33.59 -27.47 2.95
CA THR A 447 -34.25 -26.77 1.84
C THR A 447 -34.32 -27.60 0.56
N GLY A 448 -33.41 -28.56 0.36
CA GLY A 448 -33.46 -29.52 -0.75
C GLY A 448 -34.49 -30.65 -0.57
N ALA A 449 -34.94 -30.94 0.65
CA ALA A 449 -35.91 -32.00 0.95
C ALA A 449 -37.38 -31.53 0.93
N SER A 450 -37.63 -30.26 0.60
CA SER A 450 -38.97 -29.65 0.52
C SER A 450 -39.45 -29.43 -0.92
N ALA A 451 -38.76 -30.00 -1.91
CA ALA A 451 -39.03 -29.80 -3.33
C ALA A 451 -39.45 -31.09 -4.07
N ASP A 452 -40.06 -32.03 -3.35
CA ASP A 452 -40.74 -33.20 -3.94
C ASP A 452 -42.27 -33.12 -3.73
#